data_AF-A0A378JDI7-F1
#
_entry.id   AF-A0A378JDI7-F1
#
_cell.length_a   1.000
_cell.length_b   1.000
_cell.length_c   1.000
_cell.angle_alpha   90.00
_cell.angle_beta   90.00
_cell.angle_gamma   90.00
#
_symmetry.space_group_name_H-M   'P 1'
#
loop_
_entity.id
_entity.type
_entity.pdbx_description
1 polymer ?
#
loop_
_entity_poly.entity_id
_entity_poly.type
_entity_poly.pdbx_seq_one_letter_code
_entity_poly.pdbx_strand_id
1 'polypeptide(L)'
;MSLRQAIRAARNRTEAYHQLQSLIRKIYRGVFKGRKVVNNRVSAHAVRLLANCIIAHNGIILNTIYEKMLEESVNQEIIDEFLRISPIAWAHIAFTGKYSFKKSNGNIDITTMVDAMEKHLKQYFWKSATSEANSMG
;
A
#
# COMPACT_ATOMS: atom_id res chain seq x y z
N MET A 1 5.63 -0.53 -23.00
CA MET A 1 4.82 -1.65 -22.46
C MET A 1 4.02 -2.26 -23.61
N SER A 2 4.12 -3.57 -23.86
CA SER A 2 3.30 -4.22 -24.91
C SER A 2 1.86 -4.43 -24.46
N LEU A 3 0.90 -4.54 -25.40
CA LEU A 3 -0.53 -4.77 -25.09
C LEU A 3 -0.73 -5.96 -24.14
N ARG A 4 0.03 -7.05 -24.35
CA ARG A 4 0.00 -8.23 -23.49
C ARG A 4 0.45 -7.95 -22.06
N GLN A 5 1.47 -7.12 -21.87
CA GLN A 5 1.96 -6.72 -20.54
C GLN A 5 0.94 -5.82 -19.84
N ALA A 6 0.32 -4.89 -20.57
CA ALA A 6 -0.74 -4.02 -20.02
C ALA A 6 -1.96 -4.84 -19.55
N ILE A 7 -2.41 -5.81 -20.36
CA ILE A 7 -3.51 -6.72 -20.01
C ILE A 7 -3.17 -7.53 -18.75
N ARG A 8 -1.95 -8.09 -18.67
CA ARG A 8 -1.51 -8.85 -17.48
C ARG A 8 -1.45 -7.96 -16.24
N ALA A 9 -0.93 -6.74 -16.36
CA ALA A 9 -0.87 -5.80 -15.24
C ALA A 9 -2.25 -5.41 -14.73
N ALA A 10 -3.19 -5.10 -15.63
CA ALA A 10 -4.58 -4.80 -15.28
C ALA A 10 -5.25 -5.99 -14.55
N ARG A 11 -5.09 -7.21 -15.10
CA ARG A 11 -5.60 -8.43 -14.47
C ARG A 11 -5.03 -8.66 -13.07
N ASN A 12 -3.72 -8.53 -12.91
CA ASN A 12 -3.05 -8.73 -11.63
C ASN A 12 -3.52 -7.71 -10.58
N ARG A 13 -3.82 -6.46 -10.97
CA ARG A 13 -4.42 -5.46 -10.06
C ARG A 13 -5.81 -5.89 -9.57
N THR A 14 -6.66 -6.38 -10.46
CA THR A 14 -8.01 -6.88 -10.09
C THR A 14 -7.91 -8.10 -9.18
N GLU A 15 -6.99 -9.02 -9.47
CA GLU A 15 -6.77 -10.21 -8.65
C GLU A 15 -6.25 -9.84 -7.25
N ALA A 16 -5.27 -8.94 -7.16
CA ALA A 16 -4.76 -8.44 -5.88
C ALA A 16 -5.86 -7.74 -5.06
N TYR A 17 -6.73 -6.98 -5.71
CA TYR A 17 -7.88 -6.36 -5.05
C TYR A 17 -8.85 -7.40 -4.47
N HIS A 18 -9.18 -8.44 -5.23
CA HIS A 18 -10.03 -9.53 -4.75
C HIS A 18 -9.38 -10.33 -3.63
N GLN A 19 -8.07 -10.55 -3.69
CA GLN A 19 -7.31 -11.16 -2.61
C GLN A 19 -7.40 -10.32 -1.34
N LEU A 20 -7.17 -9.00 -1.41
CA LEU A 20 -7.31 -8.08 -0.28
C LEU A 20 -8.72 -8.16 0.34
N GLN A 21 -9.77 -8.10 -0.48
CA GLN A 21 -11.15 -8.23 0.01
C GLN A 21 -11.41 -9.59 0.69
N SER A 22 -10.89 -10.67 0.12
CA SER A 22 -11.02 -12.02 0.68
C SER A 22 -10.34 -12.13 2.04
N LEU A 23 -9.14 -11.55 2.16
CA LEU A 23 -8.35 -11.51 3.39
C LEU A 23 -9.07 -10.70 4.47
N ILE A 24 -9.57 -9.49 4.13
CA ILE A 24 -10.37 -8.68 5.05
C ILE A 24 -11.58 -9.47 5.56
N ARG A 25 -12.29 -10.16 4.66
CA ARG A 25 -13.47 -10.96 5.05
C ARG A 25 -13.12 -12.14 5.96
N LYS A 26 -11.92 -12.70 5.85
CA LYS A 26 -11.46 -13.86 6.65
C LYS A 26 -10.97 -13.47 8.05
N ILE A 27 -10.71 -12.18 8.31
CA ILE A 27 -10.35 -11.70 9.65
C ILE A 27 -11.40 -12.17 10.67
N TYR A 28 -10.96 -12.53 11.88
CA TYR A 28 -11.81 -13.10 12.93
C TYR A 28 -12.60 -14.33 12.46
N ARG A 29 -11.98 -15.23 11.69
CA ARG A 29 -12.59 -16.49 11.22
C ARG A 29 -13.88 -16.30 10.41
N GLY A 30 -14.06 -15.14 9.77
CA GLY A 30 -15.23 -14.86 8.94
C GLY A 30 -16.51 -14.60 9.73
N VAL A 31 -16.39 -14.07 10.96
CA VAL A 31 -17.52 -13.62 11.81
C VAL A 31 -18.49 -12.68 11.06
N PHE A 32 -18.04 -12.01 10.01
CA PHE A 32 -18.85 -11.14 9.15
C PHE A 32 -19.82 -11.87 8.20
N LYS A 33 -19.93 -13.20 8.27
CA LYS A 33 -20.93 -13.99 7.54
C LYS A 33 -22.26 -13.98 8.30
N GLY A 34 -23.22 -13.19 7.84
CA GLY A 34 -24.56 -13.13 8.39
C GLY A 34 -25.48 -14.23 7.82
N ARG A 35 -26.49 -14.63 8.59
CA ARG A 35 -27.57 -15.53 8.12
C ARG A 35 -28.51 -14.87 7.09
N LYS A 36 -28.60 -13.53 7.10
CA LYS A 36 -29.44 -12.75 6.17
C LYS A 36 -28.62 -12.21 5.00
N VAL A 37 -29.22 -12.23 3.81
CA VAL A 37 -28.62 -11.66 2.58
C VAL A 37 -28.25 -10.19 2.75
N VAL A 38 -29.11 -9.39 3.40
CA VAL A 38 -28.86 -7.96 3.65
C VAL A 38 -27.57 -7.74 4.45
N ASN A 39 -27.34 -8.52 5.51
CA ASN A 39 -26.13 -8.40 6.34
C ASN A 39 -24.88 -8.74 5.52
N ASN A 40 -24.95 -9.75 4.66
CA ASN A 40 -23.85 -10.12 3.77
C ASN A 40 -23.55 -9.03 2.74
N ARG A 41 -24.57 -8.34 2.23
CA ARG A 41 -24.41 -7.19 1.32
C ARG A 41 -23.74 -6.02 2.03
N VAL A 42 -24.22 -5.63 3.21
CA VAL A 42 -23.61 -4.56 4.04
C VAL A 42 -22.16 -4.88 4.33
N SER A 43 -21.86 -6.10 4.79
CA SER A 43 -20.50 -6.59 5.01
C SER A 43 -19.64 -6.46 3.75
N ALA A 44 -20.14 -6.87 2.58
CA ALA A 44 -19.42 -6.75 1.32
C ALA A 44 -19.17 -5.29 0.88
N HIS A 45 -20.08 -4.36 1.20
CA HIS A 45 -19.87 -2.92 0.97
C HIS A 45 -18.82 -2.35 1.93
N ALA A 46 -18.85 -2.73 3.21
CA ALA A 46 -17.87 -2.31 4.20
C ALA A 46 -16.45 -2.80 3.84
N VAL A 47 -16.31 -4.06 3.39
CA VAL A 47 -15.03 -4.61 2.92
C VAL A 47 -14.50 -3.85 1.71
N ARG A 48 -15.38 -3.49 0.77
CA ARG A 48 -15.02 -2.66 -0.41
C ARG A 48 -14.52 -1.29 -0.01
N LEU A 49 -15.24 -0.63 0.90
CA LEU A 49 -14.85 0.68 1.42
C LEU A 49 -13.47 0.60 2.08
N LEU A 50 -13.26 -0.36 2.99
CA LEU A 50 -12.00 -0.53 3.70
C LEU A 50 -10.83 -0.81 2.75
N ALA A 51 -11.02 -1.69 1.76
CA ALA A 51 -10.01 -1.96 0.74
C ALA A 51 -9.63 -0.69 -0.03
N ASN A 52 -10.61 0.14 -0.40
CA ASN A 52 -10.36 1.41 -1.10
C ASN A 52 -9.63 2.42 -0.20
N CYS A 53 -9.98 2.50 1.09
CA CYS A 53 -9.27 3.36 2.05
C CYS A 53 -7.80 2.97 2.19
N ILE A 54 -7.48 1.67 2.22
CA ILE A 54 -6.10 1.18 2.27
C ILE A 54 -5.32 1.56 1.02
N ILE A 55 -5.91 1.33 -0.15
CA ILE A 55 -5.27 1.65 -1.43
C ILE A 55 -5.04 3.17 -1.53
N ALA A 56 -6.02 3.98 -1.12
CA ALA A 56 -5.88 5.43 -1.09
C ALA A 56 -4.77 5.87 -0.12
N HIS A 57 -4.73 5.30 1.09
CA HIS A 57 -3.69 5.59 2.08
C HIS A 57 -2.29 5.28 1.55
N ASN A 58 -2.09 4.06 1.04
CA ASN A 58 -0.82 3.65 0.45
C ASN A 58 -0.46 4.51 -0.77
N GLY A 59 -1.44 4.84 -1.61
CA GLY A 59 -1.26 5.68 -2.78
C GLY A 59 -0.80 7.10 -2.44
N ILE A 60 -1.40 7.72 -1.41
CA ILE A 60 -0.99 9.05 -0.94
C ILE A 60 0.47 9.02 -0.48
N ILE A 61 0.83 8.05 0.38
CA ILE A 61 2.20 7.93 0.87
C ILE A 61 3.20 7.74 -0.27
N LEU A 62 2.93 6.78 -1.18
CA LEU A 62 3.84 6.49 -2.29
C LEU A 62 3.97 7.68 -3.24
N ASN A 63 2.87 8.41 -3.49
CA ASN A 63 2.89 9.60 -4.33
C ASN A 63 3.71 10.72 -3.70
N THR A 64 3.54 10.99 -2.40
CA THR A 64 4.33 12.02 -1.71
C THR A 64 5.82 11.70 -1.72
N ILE A 65 6.21 10.43 -1.54
CA ILE A 65 7.61 10.00 -1.63
C ILE A 65 8.13 10.17 -3.06
N TYR A 66 7.34 9.80 -4.06
CA TYR A 66 7.69 9.97 -5.46
C TYR A 66 7.92 11.44 -5.84
N GLU A 67 7.04 12.34 -5.41
CA GLU A 67 7.20 13.79 -5.62
C GLU A 67 8.52 14.30 -5.01
N LYS A 68 8.84 13.90 -3.77
CA LYS A 68 10.14 14.23 -3.15
C LYS A 68 11.33 13.65 -3.91
N MET A 69 11.23 12.42 -4.43
CA MET A 69 12.31 11.81 -5.23
C MET A 69 12.58 12.58 -6.53
N LEU A 70 11.53 13.14 -7.15
CA LEU A 70 11.67 14.00 -8.33
C LEU A 70 12.35 15.32 -7.97
N GLU A 71 12.00 15.93 -6.84
CA GLU A 71 12.63 17.16 -6.34
C GLU A 71 14.11 16.96 -5.99
N GLU A 72 14.46 15.81 -5.39
CA GLU A 72 15.84 15.44 -5.02
C GLU A 72 16.68 14.94 -6.21
N SER A 73 16.13 14.89 -7.43
CA SER A 73 16.82 14.39 -8.63
C SER A 73 17.43 12.99 -8.45
N VAL A 74 16.67 12.09 -7.81
CA VAL A 74 17.09 10.68 -7.59
C VAL A 74 17.29 9.95 -8.92
N ASN A 75 18.24 9.02 -8.97
CA ASN A 75 18.52 8.20 -10.17
C ASN A 75 17.24 7.52 -10.68
N GLN A 76 17.01 7.60 -12.00
CA GLN A 76 15.86 7.02 -12.69
C GLN A 76 15.69 5.52 -12.43
N GLU A 77 16.77 4.77 -12.27
CA GLU A 77 16.73 3.33 -11.97
C GLU A 77 16.07 3.04 -10.62
N ILE A 78 16.35 3.88 -9.62
CA ILE A 78 15.75 3.80 -8.28
C ILE A 78 14.26 4.18 -8.36
N ILE A 79 13.93 5.22 -9.13
CA ILE A 79 12.54 5.63 -9.38
C ILE A 79 11.76 4.48 -10.04
N ASP A 80 12.33 3.84 -11.06
CA ASP A 80 11.70 2.74 -11.78
C ASP A 80 11.49 1.51 -10.89
N GLU A 81 12.40 1.25 -9.95
CA GLU A 81 12.24 0.21 -8.94
C GLU A 81 11.14 0.58 -7.92
N PHE A 82 11.13 1.81 -7.44
CA PHE A 82 10.11 2.33 -6.52
C PHE A 82 8.69 2.25 -7.12
N LEU A 83 8.53 2.59 -8.40
CA LEU A 83 7.24 2.53 -9.11
C LEU A 83 6.67 1.10 -9.25
N ARG A 84 7.48 0.05 -8.98
CA ARG A 84 6.99 -1.34 -8.93
C ARG A 84 6.24 -1.66 -7.65
N ILE A 85 6.34 -0.81 -6.62
CA ILE A 85 5.63 -1.00 -5.35
C ILE A 85 4.13 -0.85 -5.60
N SER A 86 3.38 -1.90 -5.28
CA SER A 86 1.93 -1.91 -5.44
C SER A 86 1.24 -1.18 -4.28
N PRO A 87 0.35 -0.20 -4.54
CA PRO A 87 -0.44 0.43 -3.48
C PRO A 87 -1.49 -0.52 -2.87
N ILE A 88 -1.74 -1.68 -3.50
CA ILE A 88 -2.62 -2.73 -2.96
C ILE A 88 -1.90 -3.58 -1.90
N ALA A 89 -0.58 -3.45 -1.76
CA ALA A 89 0.20 -4.20 -0.78
C ALA A 89 -0.25 -3.86 0.65
N TRP A 90 -0.75 -4.87 1.36
CA TRP A 90 -1.31 -4.74 2.70
C TRP A 90 -0.55 -5.59 3.73
N ALA A 91 0.58 -6.19 3.35
CA ALA A 91 1.37 -7.10 4.17
C ALA A 91 1.79 -6.50 5.54
N HIS A 92 1.81 -5.17 5.64
CA HIS A 92 2.17 -4.42 6.85
C HIS A 92 0.96 -3.94 7.68
N ILE A 93 -0.28 -4.16 7.24
CA ILE A 93 -1.48 -3.66 7.93
C ILE A 93 -2.01 -4.73 8.90
N ALA A 94 -1.92 -4.44 10.20
CA ALA A 94 -2.50 -5.28 11.24
C ALA A 94 -4.02 -5.06 11.33
N PHE A 95 -4.80 -6.04 10.90
CA PHE A 95 -6.26 -6.01 11.09
C PHE A 95 -6.75 -6.65 12.39
N THR A 96 -5.83 -7.21 13.18
CA THR A 96 -6.15 -7.86 14.45
C THR A 96 -6.13 -6.84 15.56
N GLY A 97 -7.30 -6.52 16.12
CA GLY A 97 -7.45 -5.53 17.19
C GLY A 97 -8.87 -5.01 17.35
N LYS A 98 -9.17 -4.43 18.52
CA LYS A 98 -10.37 -3.61 18.75
C LYS A 98 -9.96 -2.14 18.70
N TYR A 99 -10.33 -1.45 17.64
CA TYR A 99 -10.01 -0.04 17.44
C TYR A 99 -11.14 0.84 17.99
N SER A 100 -10.80 1.84 18.81
CA SER A 100 -11.76 2.82 19.32
C SER A 100 -11.57 4.16 18.60
N PHE A 101 -12.48 4.46 17.68
CA PHE A 101 -12.46 5.71 16.91
C PHE A 101 -13.01 6.92 17.68
N LYS A 102 -13.66 6.69 18.84
CA LYS A 102 -14.29 7.75 19.63
C LYS A 102 -13.32 8.49 20.57
N LYS A 103 -12.10 7.99 20.76
CA LYS A 103 -11.11 8.56 21.67
C LYS A 103 -9.90 9.19 20.96
N SER A 104 -9.84 9.12 19.63
CA SER A 104 -8.76 9.76 18.87
C SER A 104 -9.13 11.21 18.56
N ASN A 105 -8.56 12.16 19.30
CA ASN A 105 -8.53 13.58 18.90
C ASN A 105 -7.37 13.85 17.92
N GLY A 106 -6.60 12.81 17.56
CA GLY A 106 -5.38 12.92 16.77
C GLY A 106 -5.69 13.06 15.29
N ASN A 107 -5.35 14.20 14.73
CA ASN A 107 -5.14 14.32 13.29
C ASN A 107 -4.11 13.27 12.87
N ILE A 108 -4.40 12.55 11.78
CA ILE A 108 -3.42 11.66 11.16
C ILE A 108 -2.41 12.55 10.47
N ASP A 109 -1.19 12.63 11.02
CA ASP A 109 -0.09 13.33 10.39
C ASP A 109 0.56 12.45 9.32
N ILE A 110 0.12 12.65 8.09
CA ILE A 110 0.61 11.93 6.91
C ILE A 110 2.09 12.26 6.67
N THR A 111 2.53 13.49 6.94
CA THR A 111 3.91 13.93 6.71
C THR A 111 4.88 13.14 7.56
N THR A 112 4.59 12.99 8.86
CA THR A 112 5.42 12.17 9.76
C THR A 112 5.51 10.71 9.30
N MET A 113 4.41 10.14 8.77
CA MET A 113 4.42 8.78 8.23
C MET A 113 5.27 8.66 6.97
N VAL A 114 5.16 9.63 6.06
CA VAL A 114 5.97 9.73 4.84
C VAL A 114 7.46 9.78 5.19
N ASP A 115 7.86 10.65 6.12
CA ASP A 115 9.25 10.82 6.52
C ASP A 115 9.85 9.54 7.13
N ALA A 116 9.07 8.83 7.95
CA ALA A 116 9.49 7.55 8.52
C ALA A 116 9.68 6.47 7.44
N MET A 117 8.78 6.41 6.45
CA MET A 117 8.91 5.47 5.33
C MET A 117 10.06 5.85 4.41
N GLU A 118 10.22 7.12 4.08
CA GLU A 118 11.32 7.64 3.28
C GLU A 118 12.67 7.27 3.90
N LYS A 119 12.83 7.44 5.22
CA LYS A 119 14.05 7.03 5.95
C LYS A 119 14.35 5.55 5.78
N HIS A 120 13.33 4.69 5.87
CA HIS A 120 13.49 3.25 5.66
C HIS A 120 13.85 2.94 4.21
N LEU A 121 13.17 3.55 3.23
CA LEU A 121 13.46 3.35 1.80
C LEU A 121 14.88 3.83 1.47
N LYS A 122 15.32 4.94 2.05
CA LYS A 122 16.69 5.45 1.94
C LYS A 122 17.74 4.40 2.34
N GLN A 123 17.48 3.63 3.38
CA GLN A 123 18.38 2.55 3.80
C GLN A 123 18.47 1.39 2.81
N TYR A 124 17.40 1.10 2.06
CA TYR A 124 17.36 -0.01 1.10
C TYR A 124 17.85 0.39 -0.29
N PHE A 125 17.42 1.54 -0.80
CA PHE A 125 17.74 1.98 -2.16
C PHE A 125 19.04 2.77 -2.29
N TRP A 126 19.49 3.51 -1.26
CA TRP A 126 20.72 4.31 -1.37
C TRP A 126 22.00 3.57 -0.93
N LYS A 127 21.89 2.40 -0.25
CA LYS A 127 23.07 1.60 0.12
C LYS A 127 23.77 0.99 -1.10
N SER A 128 23.03 0.65 -2.15
CA SER A 128 23.56 0.08 -3.40
C SER A 128 24.41 1.09 -4.17
N ALA A 129 23.96 2.36 -4.25
CA ALA A 129 24.68 3.42 -4.97
C ALA A 129 26.07 3.73 -4.38
N THR A 130 26.23 3.64 -3.05
CA THR A 130 27.53 3.88 -2.40
C THR A 130 28.52 2.71 -2.52
N SER A 131 28.07 1.49 -2.81
CA SER A 131 28.99 0.34 -2.91
C SER A 131 29.64 0.22 -4.29
N GLU A 132 28.95 0.63 -5.36
CA GLU A 132 29.50 0.63 -6.73
C GLU A 132 30.52 1.75 -6.96
N ALA A 133 30.40 2.88 -6.24
CA ALA A 133 31.38 3.96 -6.30
C ALA A 133 32.74 3.60 -5.64
N ASN A 134 32.75 2.67 -4.69
CA ASN A 134 33.97 2.25 -3.97
C ASN A 134 34.68 1.03 -4.58
N SER A 135 34.13 0.42 -5.63
CA SER A 135 34.78 -0.68 -6.38
C SER A 135 35.44 -0.24 -7.69
N MET A 136 35.38 1.05 -8.02
CA MET A 136 36.05 1.67 -9.17
C MET A 136 37.18 2.64 -8.78
N GLY A 137 37.61 2.62 -7.51
CA GLY A 137 38.74 3.39 -6.97
C GLY A 137 39.93 2.50 -6.66
#